data_AF-A0A251MU89-F1
#
_entry.id   AF-A0A251MU89-F1
#
_cell.length_a   1.000
_cell.length_b   1.000
_cell.length_c   1.000
_cell.angle_alpha   90.00
_cell.angle_beta   90.00
_cell.angle_gamma   90.00
#
_symmetry.space_group_name_H-M   'P 1'
#
loop_
_entity.id
_entity.type
_entity.pdbx_description
1 polymer ?
#
loop_
_entity_poly.entity_id
_entity_poly.type
_entity_poly.pdbx_seq_one_letter_code
_entity_poly.pdbx_strand_id
1 'polypeptide(L)'
;MSCYWCSIALFSCPYYSLFPYSISESIKTNNFQFYIATYVHSLLKKRQHKVQRERERERERERELLLNHINPKIHSFPVDLMAMRKEAPELAERSSSNPNKPHRHTLSFYSPKLSFYIFSACVTLFVVLHIKTLQTDQNPTSSLWFHKHQRQRVTTNTTSTMAEKLRQAVTFLPLKDLRYAGPAALQGHTWFMSSMYDKQDEEGGAQYQQFPSPSSHGRLLCLKGRDNHDGSWNSYALAFPEALPHNTTLMKGLTFVSYNHYNYDNIWHGLTAVVPFVSWHIKNSCAVPDRWILYHWGEIRARMGVWLGSLMEATFSGAPRVEVFDDVEEGRAVCFEKAVVMRHNEGGMSREKRLEVFDLMRCKARLFCNVSLDEQNYKSTRSVTKRIGVTLFMRTGPRSFKNDTAVIGIFERECAKVDGCRLMVAYSNNLTFCDQVKVMSLTDILVSPHGAQLTNMFLMNRNSSVMEFFPKGWLKLAGVGQYVFHWIASWSGMRHKGAWRDPDGDTCQYGEDDRRCMSIYKHGKIGHNETYFAGWTRNVIDEVKTRKMEEAKMAIPNSNGCSCI
;
A
#
# COMPACT_ATOMS: atom_id res chain seq x y z
N MET A 1 18.90 -15.30 10.74
CA MET A 1 19.67 -14.05 10.90
C MET A 1 18.72 -12.87 10.85
N SER A 2 18.92 -11.94 11.78
CA SER A 2 18.00 -10.88 12.18
C SER A 2 17.79 -9.78 11.12
N CYS A 3 16.55 -9.33 10.98
CA CYS A 3 16.26 -7.99 10.46
C CYS A 3 15.58 -7.16 11.56
N TYR A 4 16.34 -6.19 12.06
CA TYR A 4 15.94 -5.14 12.99
C TYR A 4 15.95 -3.79 12.24
N TRP A 5 15.05 -2.87 12.67
CA TRP A 5 14.91 -1.43 12.29
C TRP A 5 14.32 -1.15 10.90
N CYS A 6 13.44 -0.17 10.66
CA CYS A 6 12.73 0.79 11.50
C CYS A 6 11.46 1.27 10.76
N SER A 7 10.49 1.75 11.52
CA SER A 7 9.21 2.32 11.10
C SER A 7 9.34 3.71 10.46
N ILE A 8 8.28 4.09 9.72
CA ILE A 8 7.64 5.41 9.54
C ILE A 8 7.48 5.76 8.06
N ALA A 9 6.25 5.59 7.54
CA ALA A 9 5.73 6.35 6.39
C ALA A 9 4.20 6.15 6.19
N LEU A 10 3.36 6.68 7.09
CA LEU A 10 1.93 7.01 6.85
C LEU A 10 1.60 8.06 7.94
N PHE A 11 1.27 9.33 7.71
CA PHE A 11 0.17 9.94 6.94
C PHE A 11 0.51 11.42 6.67
N SER A 12 0.06 12.00 5.55
CA SER A 12 -0.53 13.37 5.46
C SER A 12 -1.05 13.69 4.05
N CYS A 13 -2.24 14.29 4.00
CA CYS A 13 -2.98 14.76 2.81
C CYS A 13 -2.28 15.86 1.99
N PRO A 14 -2.69 16.08 0.72
CA PRO A 14 -2.01 16.97 -0.22
C PRO A 14 -2.49 18.43 -0.11
N TYR A 15 -1.58 19.37 -0.36
CA TYR A 15 -1.93 20.71 -0.82
C TYR A 15 -1.15 21.06 -2.09
N TYR A 16 -1.91 21.58 -3.05
CA TYR A 16 -1.56 21.94 -4.42
C TYR A 16 -0.41 22.94 -4.55
N SER A 17 0.46 22.71 -5.54
CA SER A 17 1.24 23.73 -6.23
C SER A 17 0.84 23.74 -7.72
N LEU A 18 0.45 24.94 -8.17
CA LEU A 18 0.03 25.26 -9.54
C LEU A 18 1.24 25.32 -10.48
N PHE A 19 1.15 24.68 -11.64
CA PHE A 19 1.94 25.04 -12.83
C PHE A 19 1.13 25.99 -13.72
N PRO A 20 1.76 26.94 -14.44
CA PRO A 20 1.14 27.57 -15.59
C PRO A 20 1.42 26.73 -16.84
N TYR A 21 0.36 26.33 -17.54
CA TYR A 21 0.42 25.94 -18.95
C TYR A 21 0.11 27.16 -19.82
N SER A 22 0.91 27.31 -20.88
CA SER A 22 0.62 28.14 -22.04
C SER A 22 -0.48 27.48 -22.86
N ILE A 23 -1.59 28.20 -23.11
CA ILE A 23 -2.54 27.89 -24.19
C ILE A 23 -2.84 29.18 -24.96
N SER A 24 -2.71 29.02 -26.28
CA SER A 24 -3.11 29.84 -27.40
C SER A 24 -4.40 30.65 -27.24
N GLU A 25 -4.41 31.82 -27.89
CA GLU A 25 -5.50 32.80 -28.00
C GLU A 25 -6.86 32.20 -28.42
N SER A 26 -7.88 32.44 -27.60
CA SER A 26 -9.17 33.04 -27.99
C SER A 26 -10.13 32.98 -26.79
N ILE A 27 -10.74 34.13 -26.46
CA ILE A 27 -11.94 34.40 -25.62
C ILE A 27 -11.68 35.52 -24.60
N LYS A 28 -12.26 36.68 -24.91
CA LYS A 28 -12.13 37.96 -24.21
C LYS A 28 -13.02 38.05 -22.94
N THR A 29 -12.45 38.70 -21.92
CA THR A 29 -13.03 39.60 -20.91
C THR A 29 -14.01 39.15 -19.81
N ASN A 30 -14.61 37.96 -19.79
CA ASN A 30 -15.50 37.57 -18.66
C ASN A 30 -14.83 36.78 -17.52
N ASN A 31 -13.58 36.33 -17.66
CA ASN A 31 -12.93 35.45 -16.67
C ASN A 31 -12.21 36.17 -15.52
N PHE A 32 -11.94 37.48 -15.62
CA PHE A 32 -11.15 38.18 -14.61
C PHE A 32 -11.93 38.45 -13.32
N GLN A 33 -13.22 38.80 -13.41
CA GLN A 33 -14.06 38.99 -12.22
C GLN A 33 -14.37 37.66 -11.51
N PHE A 34 -14.52 36.56 -12.27
CA PHE A 34 -14.73 35.23 -11.70
C PHE A 34 -13.52 34.78 -10.88
N TYR A 35 -12.30 35.03 -11.39
CA TYR A 35 -11.06 34.66 -10.71
C TYR A 35 -10.88 35.39 -9.37
N ILE A 36 -11.19 36.69 -9.32
CA ILE A 36 -11.13 37.50 -8.09
C ILE A 36 -12.16 37.02 -7.07
N ALA A 37 -13.38 36.72 -7.49
CA ALA A 37 -14.43 36.20 -6.60
C ALA A 37 -14.04 34.84 -5.99
N THR A 38 -13.50 33.91 -6.78
CA THR A 38 -13.00 32.62 -6.26
C THR A 38 -11.82 32.77 -5.32
N TYR A 39 -10.92 33.72 -5.57
CA TYR A 39 -9.75 33.96 -4.72
C TYR A 39 -10.16 34.55 -3.35
N VAL A 40 -11.07 35.53 -3.34
CA VAL A 40 -11.61 36.13 -2.11
C VAL A 40 -12.43 35.10 -1.31
N HIS A 41 -13.24 34.26 -1.97
CA HIS A 41 -13.98 33.20 -1.30
C HIS A 41 -13.05 32.16 -0.65
N SER A 42 -11.94 31.79 -1.32
CA SER A 42 -10.91 30.89 -0.78
C SER A 42 -10.22 31.48 0.46
N LEU A 43 -9.91 32.78 0.46
CA LEU A 43 -9.31 33.46 1.61
C LEU A 43 -10.28 33.54 2.81
N LEU A 44 -11.56 33.82 2.57
CA LEU A 44 -12.58 33.83 3.63
C LEU A 44 -12.78 32.44 4.25
N LYS A 45 -12.78 31.38 3.43
CA LYS A 45 -12.90 29.99 3.91
C LYS A 45 -11.68 29.57 4.73
N LYS A 46 -10.47 29.99 4.34
CA LYS A 46 -9.23 29.78 5.13
C LYS A 46 -9.29 30.49 6.48
N ARG A 47 -9.85 31.70 6.53
CA ARG A 47 -10.02 32.46 7.78
C ARG A 47 -11.03 31.78 8.71
N GLN A 48 -12.16 31.29 8.20
CA GLN A 48 -13.15 30.53 8.97
C GLN A 48 -12.56 29.23 9.55
N HIS A 49 -11.80 28.46 8.76
CA HIS A 49 -11.12 27.25 9.25
C HIS A 49 -10.03 27.53 10.30
N LYS A 50 -9.41 28.71 10.29
CA LYS A 50 -8.46 29.11 11.33
C LYS A 50 -9.19 29.42 12.64
N VAL A 51 -10.27 30.19 12.58
CA VAL A 51 -11.11 30.53 13.75
C VAL A 51 -11.76 29.28 14.36
N GLN A 52 -12.22 28.33 13.54
CA GLN A 52 -12.80 27.08 14.03
C GLN A 52 -11.78 26.21 14.79
N ARG A 53 -10.54 26.15 14.31
CA ARG A 53 -9.45 25.43 14.97
C ARG A 53 -9.00 26.09 16.28
N GLU A 54 -9.03 27.41 16.36
CA GLU A 54 -8.76 28.12 17.61
C GLU A 54 -9.85 27.84 18.66
N ARG A 55 -11.14 27.84 18.26
CA ARG A 55 -12.26 27.46 19.15
C ARG A 55 -12.25 26.00 19.59
N GLU A 56 -11.72 25.08 18.78
CA GLU A 56 -11.54 23.67 19.18
C GLU A 56 -10.43 23.51 20.21
N ARG A 57 -9.29 24.21 20.03
CA ARG A 57 -8.20 24.21 21.02
C ARG A 57 -8.61 24.83 22.35
N GLU A 58 -9.48 25.85 22.33
CA GLU A 58 -10.00 26.48 23.53
C GLU A 58 -10.94 25.54 24.30
N ARG A 59 -11.84 24.84 23.58
CA ARG A 59 -12.69 23.78 24.17
C ARG A 59 -11.89 22.60 24.73
N GLU A 60 -10.74 22.28 24.14
CA GLU A 60 -9.86 21.22 24.62
C GLU A 60 -9.13 21.63 25.91
N ARG A 61 -8.68 22.89 26.01
CA ARG A 61 -8.14 23.45 27.27
C ARG A 61 -9.19 23.54 28.38
N GLU A 62 -10.44 23.89 28.04
CA GLU A 62 -11.54 23.87 29.01
C GLU A 62 -11.85 22.45 29.50
N ARG A 63 -11.78 21.43 28.62
CA ARG A 63 -11.92 20.02 29.03
C ARG A 63 -10.79 19.56 29.94
N GLU A 64 -9.55 19.96 29.70
CA GLU A 64 -8.42 19.65 30.58
C GLU A 64 -8.56 20.34 31.95
N LEU A 65 -9.03 21.59 31.98
CA LEU A 65 -9.32 22.30 33.23
C LEU A 65 -10.46 21.64 34.02
N LEU A 66 -11.50 21.16 33.35
CA LEU A 66 -12.61 20.40 33.97
C LEU A 66 -12.15 19.04 34.50
N LEU A 67 -11.30 18.31 33.77
CA LEU A 67 -10.71 17.04 34.22
C LEU A 67 -9.85 17.21 35.47
N ASN A 68 -9.12 18.33 35.59
CA ASN A 68 -8.32 18.65 36.77
C ASN A 68 -9.16 19.11 37.98
N HIS A 69 -10.42 19.49 37.80
CA HIS A 69 -11.33 19.87 38.88
C HIS A 69 -12.17 18.72 39.45
N ILE A 70 -12.30 17.60 38.70
CA ILE A 70 -13.18 16.48 39.07
C ILE A 70 -12.48 15.42 39.94
N ASN A 71 -11.17 15.53 40.19
CA ASN A 71 -10.45 14.53 40.99
C ASN A 71 -9.59 15.12 42.12
N PRO A 72 -10.19 15.49 43.27
CA PRO A 72 -9.43 15.85 44.46
C PRO A 72 -9.17 14.61 45.33
N LYS A 73 -7.89 14.28 45.50
CA LYS A 73 -7.28 13.32 46.47
C LYS A 73 -7.20 11.85 46.05
N ILE A 74 -5.96 11.36 45.93
CA ILE A 74 -5.32 10.54 46.97
C ILE A 74 -3.77 10.57 46.85
N HIS A 75 -3.16 11.11 47.92
CA HIS A 75 -1.81 10.94 48.52
C HIS A 75 -0.53 10.98 47.64
N SER A 76 0.55 11.75 47.87
CA SER A 76 1.18 12.55 48.96
C SER A 76 2.59 12.02 49.31
N PHE A 77 3.62 12.74 48.82
CA PHE A 77 4.97 13.02 49.40
C PHE A 77 5.98 11.90 49.76
N PRO A 78 7.29 12.20 49.95
CA PRO A 78 8.02 13.45 49.72
C PRO A 78 9.28 13.34 48.82
N VAL A 79 9.69 14.54 48.38
CA VAL A 79 11.00 14.90 47.83
C VAL A 79 12.05 14.78 48.94
N ASP A 80 13.20 14.18 48.63
CA ASP A 80 14.42 14.46 49.39
C ASP A 80 15.62 14.75 48.49
N LEU A 81 16.34 15.74 48.99
CA LEU A 81 17.39 16.53 48.40
C LEU A 81 18.73 15.94 48.87
N MET A 82 19.64 15.59 47.97
CA MET A 82 21.06 15.50 48.33
C MET A 82 21.91 16.23 47.31
N ALA A 83 22.28 17.44 47.70
CA ALA A 83 23.42 18.17 47.21
C ALA A 83 24.72 17.45 47.65
N MET A 84 25.68 17.34 46.75
CA MET A 84 27.09 17.32 47.13
C MET A 84 27.83 18.45 46.41
N ARG A 85 28.51 19.23 47.24
CA ARG A 85 29.31 20.42 46.97
C ARG A 85 30.78 20.01 47.02
N LYS A 86 31.62 20.82 46.37
CA LYS A 86 33.10 20.92 46.45
C LYS A 86 33.85 19.97 45.51
N GLU A 87 34.92 20.37 44.82
CA GLU A 87 35.82 21.52 44.94
C GLU A 87 36.53 21.73 43.58
N ALA A 88 36.91 22.97 43.27
CA ALA A 88 37.84 23.29 42.19
C ALA A 88 39.30 23.14 42.66
N PRO A 89 40.25 23.01 41.72
CA PRO A 89 41.30 24.02 41.70
C PRO A 89 41.69 24.52 40.28
N GLU A 90 42.10 25.78 40.27
CA GLU A 90 42.84 26.51 39.22
C GLU A 90 44.14 25.82 38.79
N LEU A 91 44.54 25.90 37.51
CA LEU A 91 45.45 26.95 36.98
C LEU A 91 45.91 26.66 35.53
N ALA A 92 46.22 27.76 34.84
CA ALA A 92 47.10 27.95 33.66
C ALA A 92 46.44 28.06 32.24
N GLU A 93 46.22 29.33 31.85
CA GLU A 93 46.78 30.05 30.67
C GLU A 93 47.00 29.29 29.33
N ARG A 94 46.77 29.82 28.12
CA ARG A 94 46.66 31.19 27.56
C ARG A 94 46.26 31.06 26.07
N SER A 95 45.78 32.18 25.47
CA SER A 95 45.87 32.53 24.03
C SER A 95 44.87 31.83 23.07
N SER A 96 44.15 32.46 22.13
CA SER A 96 44.14 33.82 21.56
C SER A 96 42.77 34.15 20.94
N SER A 97 42.52 35.46 20.84
CA SER A 97 41.45 36.17 20.15
C SER A 97 41.54 36.10 18.61
N ASN A 98 40.41 35.91 17.91
CA ASN A 98 39.85 36.95 17.02
C ASN A 98 38.44 36.58 16.47
N PRO A 99 37.54 37.57 16.29
CA PRO A 99 36.19 37.39 15.76
C PRO A 99 36.14 37.66 14.24
N ASN A 100 35.31 36.93 13.49
CA ASN A 100 34.85 37.36 12.17
C ASN A 100 33.56 36.62 11.78
N LYS A 101 32.41 37.29 11.92
CA LYS A 101 31.16 36.94 11.23
C LYS A 101 30.87 38.06 10.21
N PRO A 102 30.76 37.77 8.90
CA PRO A 102 30.33 38.77 7.94
C PRO A 102 28.80 38.87 7.92
N HIS A 103 28.31 40.10 8.06
CA HIS A 103 26.93 40.48 7.73
C HIS A 103 26.71 40.32 6.22
N ARG A 104 25.72 39.50 5.82
CA ARG A 104 25.20 39.49 4.44
C ARG A 104 24.29 40.70 4.25
N HIS A 105 24.76 41.69 3.51
CA HIS A 105 23.93 42.71 2.88
C HIS A 105 23.21 42.09 1.66
N THR A 106 21.88 42.03 1.70
CA THR A 106 21.05 41.81 0.52
C THR A 106 20.92 43.12 -0.25
N LEU A 107 21.70 43.26 -1.33
CA LEU A 107 21.50 44.32 -2.33
C LEU A 107 20.32 43.93 -3.22
N SER A 108 19.18 44.60 -3.02
CA SER A 108 18.01 44.55 -3.90
C SER A 108 18.17 45.59 -5.00
N PHE A 109 18.65 45.17 -6.17
CA PHE A 109 18.56 45.96 -7.40
C PHE A 109 17.53 45.33 -8.34
N TYR A 110 16.26 45.67 -8.16
CA TYR A 110 15.24 45.48 -9.19
C TYR A 110 14.54 46.82 -9.41
N SER A 111 14.97 47.53 -10.46
CA SER A 111 14.28 48.73 -10.93
C SER A 111 13.19 48.31 -11.94
N PRO A 112 11.91 48.67 -11.73
CA PRO A 112 10.81 48.33 -12.64
C PRO A 112 11.06 48.75 -14.09
N LYS A 113 11.86 49.80 -14.30
CA LYS A 113 12.17 50.34 -15.62
C LYS A 113 13.00 49.38 -16.48
N LEU A 114 13.92 48.62 -15.88
CA LEU A 114 14.75 47.64 -16.60
C LEU A 114 13.91 46.47 -17.12
N SER A 115 12.90 46.05 -16.34
CA SER A 115 11.96 44.98 -16.72
C SER A 115 11.15 45.35 -17.97
N PHE A 116 10.70 46.61 -18.08
CA PHE A 116 9.97 47.09 -19.26
C PHE A 116 10.84 47.11 -20.53
N TYR A 117 12.12 47.49 -20.43
CA TYR A 117 13.01 47.48 -21.59
C TYR A 117 13.33 46.06 -22.07
N ILE A 118 13.55 45.11 -21.15
CA ILE A 118 13.77 43.70 -21.49
C ILE A 118 12.53 43.11 -22.16
N PHE A 119 11.33 43.40 -21.63
CA PHE A 119 10.08 42.91 -22.22
C PHE A 119 9.85 43.47 -23.62
N SER A 120 10.09 44.77 -23.83
CA SER A 120 9.99 45.42 -25.15
C SER A 120 10.97 44.81 -26.18
N ALA A 121 12.21 44.53 -25.75
CA ALA A 121 13.21 43.90 -26.61
C ALA A 121 12.80 42.47 -27.02
N CYS A 122 12.26 41.68 -26.08
CA CYS A 122 11.78 40.32 -26.36
C CYS A 122 10.60 40.29 -27.34
N VAL A 123 9.63 41.21 -27.20
CA VAL A 123 8.48 41.30 -28.11
C VAL A 123 8.93 41.70 -29.52
N THR A 124 9.87 42.65 -29.62
CA THR A 124 10.40 43.09 -30.92
C THR A 124 11.15 41.94 -31.63
N LEU A 125 11.96 41.17 -30.89
CA LEU A 125 12.66 40.00 -31.42
C LEU A 125 11.70 38.92 -31.93
N PHE A 126 10.61 38.68 -31.20
CA PHE A 126 9.58 37.70 -31.57
C PHE A 126 8.88 38.07 -32.88
N VAL A 127 8.52 39.35 -33.06
CA VAL A 127 7.89 39.85 -34.29
C VAL A 127 8.83 39.71 -35.49
N VAL A 128 10.11 40.07 -35.34
CA VAL A 128 11.10 39.94 -36.43
C VAL A 128 11.31 38.48 -36.84
N LEU A 129 11.35 37.56 -35.87
CA LEU A 129 11.52 36.13 -36.15
C LEU A 129 10.30 35.55 -36.88
N HIS A 130 9.08 35.97 -36.54
CA HIS A 130 7.86 35.55 -37.23
C HIS A 130 7.75 36.09 -38.66
N ILE A 131 8.17 37.34 -38.92
CA ILE A 131 8.19 37.89 -40.28
C ILE A 131 9.15 37.10 -41.18
N LYS A 132 10.31 36.66 -40.65
CA LYS A 132 11.24 35.78 -41.39
C LYS A 132 10.67 34.39 -41.66
N THR A 133 9.86 33.84 -40.76
CA THR A 133 9.26 32.52 -40.96
C THR A 133 8.15 32.55 -42.02
N LEU A 134 7.42 33.67 -42.13
CA LEU A 134 6.36 33.88 -43.12
C LEU A 134 6.87 34.15 -44.56
N GLN A 135 8.13 34.54 -44.74
CA GLN A 135 8.71 34.82 -46.05
C GLN A 135 9.41 33.61 -46.72
N THR A 136 9.41 32.43 -46.10
CA THR A 136 10.17 31.25 -46.60
C THR A 136 9.30 30.19 -47.31
N ASP A 137 7.99 30.41 -47.49
CA ASP A 137 7.10 29.47 -48.19
C ASP A 137 6.57 30.04 -49.51
N GLN A 138 7.42 30.15 -50.53
CA GLN A 138 6.99 30.24 -51.93
C GLN A 138 7.97 29.50 -52.86
N ASN A 139 7.62 28.27 -53.26
CA ASN A 139 7.66 27.76 -54.65
C ASN A 139 7.53 26.22 -54.72
N PRO A 140 6.51 25.68 -55.41
CA PRO A 140 6.57 24.30 -55.91
C PRO A 140 6.36 24.25 -57.43
N THR A 141 7.35 23.74 -58.18
CA THR A 141 7.07 23.14 -59.49
C THR A 141 8.11 22.10 -59.91
N SER A 142 7.58 20.97 -60.41
CA SER A 142 8.17 19.94 -61.29
C SER A 142 9.01 18.79 -60.69
N SER A 143 8.39 17.60 -60.59
CA SER A 143 8.87 16.28 -61.10
C SER A 143 8.20 15.09 -60.38
N LEU A 144 6.96 14.75 -60.76
CA LEU A 144 6.10 13.90 -59.93
C LEU A 144 6.30 12.37 -60.04
N TRP A 145 7.27 11.84 -60.80
CA TRP A 145 7.38 10.38 -61.01
C TRP A 145 8.71 9.73 -60.63
N PHE A 146 9.82 10.48 -60.52
CA PHE A 146 11.08 9.95 -59.94
C PHE A 146 11.11 10.03 -58.40
N HIS A 147 10.34 10.95 -57.83
CA HIS A 147 10.29 11.14 -56.38
C HIS A 147 9.58 10.01 -55.63
N LYS A 148 8.73 9.19 -56.25
CA LYS A 148 7.97 8.17 -55.50
C LYS A 148 8.86 7.01 -55.04
N HIS A 149 9.76 6.53 -55.91
CA HIS A 149 10.71 5.47 -55.57
C HIS A 149 11.92 5.96 -54.77
N GLN A 150 12.41 7.17 -55.02
CA GLN A 150 13.50 7.76 -54.24
C GLN A 150 13.02 8.22 -52.86
N ARG A 151 11.80 8.75 -52.73
CA ARG A 151 11.20 9.06 -51.42
C ARG A 151 10.88 7.78 -50.65
N GLN A 152 10.40 6.70 -51.26
CA GLN A 152 10.28 5.40 -50.57
C GLN A 152 11.63 4.86 -50.07
N ARG A 153 12.68 4.84 -50.91
CA ARG A 153 14.03 4.37 -50.52
C ARG A 153 14.71 5.26 -49.46
N VAL A 154 14.57 6.58 -49.58
CA VAL A 154 15.10 7.53 -48.59
C VAL A 154 14.32 7.42 -47.30
N THR A 155 12.99 7.36 -47.34
CA THR A 155 12.16 7.18 -46.14
C THR A 155 12.47 5.87 -45.43
N THR A 156 12.68 4.75 -46.13
CA THR A 156 13.08 3.46 -45.49
C THR A 156 14.49 3.50 -44.91
N ASN A 157 15.46 4.15 -45.56
CA ASN A 157 16.81 4.28 -45.02
C ASN A 157 16.87 5.26 -43.84
N THR A 158 16.10 6.36 -43.88
CA THR A 158 15.99 7.31 -42.78
C THR A 158 15.25 6.71 -41.58
N THR A 159 14.19 5.92 -41.79
CA THR A 159 13.51 5.23 -40.68
C THR A 159 14.38 4.13 -40.08
N SER A 160 15.11 3.36 -40.89
CA SER A 160 16.06 2.36 -40.39
C SER A 160 17.22 3.00 -39.60
N THR A 161 17.75 4.14 -40.05
CA THR A 161 18.81 4.87 -39.34
C THR A 161 18.31 5.57 -38.08
N MET A 162 17.07 6.08 -38.08
CA MET A 162 16.44 6.63 -36.86
C MET A 162 16.10 5.54 -35.84
N ALA A 163 15.57 4.39 -36.27
CA ALA A 163 15.30 3.25 -35.40
C ALA A 163 16.60 2.73 -34.75
N GLU A 164 17.70 2.69 -35.50
CA GLU A 164 19.01 2.30 -34.96
C GLU A 164 19.54 3.33 -33.95
N LYS A 165 19.39 4.64 -34.21
CA LYS A 165 19.74 5.68 -33.24
C LYS A 165 18.90 5.61 -31.96
N LEU A 166 17.59 5.39 -32.09
CA LEU A 166 16.68 5.22 -30.96
C LEU A 166 17.04 3.99 -30.13
N ARG A 167 17.42 2.89 -30.80
CA ARG A 167 17.88 1.66 -30.18
C ARG A 167 19.17 1.88 -29.38
N GLN A 168 20.15 2.58 -29.95
CA GLN A 168 21.40 2.92 -29.28
C GLN A 168 21.22 3.90 -28.12
N ALA A 169 20.15 4.70 -28.15
CA ALA A 169 19.82 5.65 -27.08
C ALA A 169 19.07 5.03 -25.89
N VAL A 170 18.78 3.71 -25.90
CA VAL A 170 18.12 3.05 -24.77
C VAL A 170 19.08 2.96 -23.59
N THR A 171 18.78 3.72 -22.54
CA THR A 171 19.56 3.75 -21.29
C THR A 171 18.94 2.85 -20.24
N PHE A 172 19.74 1.92 -19.69
CA PHE A 172 19.36 1.11 -18.54
C PHE A 172 19.67 1.84 -17.23
N LEU A 173 18.66 1.92 -16.36
CA LEU A 173 18.71 2.50 -15.02
C LEU A 173 18.62 1.39 -13.98
N PRO A 174 19.25 1.54 -12.79
CA PRO A 174 19.17 0.54 -11.75
C PRO A 174 17.73 0.36 -11.27
N LEU A 175 17.28 -0.89 -11.10
CA LEU A 175 15.98 -1.16 -10.46
C LEU A 175 16.00 -0.64 -9.03
N LYS A 176 17.07 -0.89 -8.28
CA LYS A 176 17.31 -0.39 -6.92
C LYS A 176 18.14 0.90 -6.96
N ASP A 177 17.47 2.05 -6.87
CA ASP A 177 18.11 3.36 -6.81
C ASP A 177 18.25 3.84 -5.36
N LEU A 178 19.45 3.66 -4.81
CA LEU A 178 19.75 3.98 -3.42
C LEU A 178 19.65 5.47 -3.08
N ARG A 179 19.63 6.36 -4.08
CA ARG A 179 19.38 7.80 -3.86
C ARG A 179 18.00 8.05 -3.25
N TYR A 180 17.07 7.11 -3.45
CA TYR A 180 15.70 7.16 -2.94
C TYR A 180 15.43 6.11 -1.83
N ALA A 181 16.46 5.54 -1.18
CA ALA A 181 16.29 4.55 -0.12
C ALA A 181 15.89 5.14 1.26
N GLY A 182 15.89 6.47 1.40
CA GLY A 182 15.62 7.19 2.64
C GLY A 182 14.39 8.12 2.58
N PRO A 183 14.38 9.25 3.31
CA PRO A 183 13.25 10.20 3.35
C PRO A 183 12.83 10.73 1.97
N ALA A 184 13.73 10.70 0.98
CA ALA A 184 13.46 11.05 -0.42
C ALA A 184 12.44 10.12 -1.11
N ALA A 185 12.18 8.91 -0.58
CA ALA A 185 11.18 7.98 -1.08
C ALA A 185 9.72 8.52 -0.99
N LEU A 186 9.50 9.57 -0.18
CA LEU A 186 8.16 10.07 0.12
C LEU A 186 7.62 11.07 -0.91
N GLN A 187 8.42 11.45 -1.92
CA GLN A 187 8.06 12.45 -2.93
C GLN A 187 7.46 11.84 -4.21
N GLY A 188 6.79 10.69 -4.12
CA GLY A 188 6.22 9.99 -5.28
C GLY A 188 7.23 9.20 -6.13
N HIS A 189 8.47 9.11 -5.65
CA HIS A 189 9.50 8.22 -6.20
C HIS A 189 9.76 7.11 -5.20
N THR A 190 9.64 5.85 -5.61
CA THR A 190 10.21 4.75 -4.84
C THR A 190 11.63 4.45 -5.34
N TRP A 191 12.46 3.84 -4.51
CA TRP A 191 13.77 3.35 -4.94
C TRP A 191 13.68 2.28 -6.03
N PHE A 192 12.54 1.58 -6.16
CA PHE A 192 12.32 0.61 -7.24
C PHE A 192 11.83 1.32 -8.50
N MET A 193 12.56 1.30 -9.62
CA MET A 193 12.18 2.04 -10.85
C MET A 193 11.95 3.55 -10.62
N SER A 194 12.91 4.21 -9.96
CA SER A 194 12.79 5.58 -9.45
C SER A 194 12.50 6.68 -10.48
N SER A 195 12.81 6.49 -11.78
CA SER A 195 12.62 7.52 -12.81
C SER A 195 11.16 7.69 -13.26
N MET A 196 10.27 6.81 -12.82
CA MET A 196 8.87 6.77 -13.24
C MET A 196 7.93 7.10 -12.09
N TYR A 197 6.91 7.90 -12.40
CA TYR A 197 5.78 8.18 -11.51
C TYR A 197 4.69 7.14 -11.70
N ASP A 198 4.04 6.79 -10.60
CA ASP A 198 2.83 5.97 -10.64
C ASP A 198 1.63 6.84 -11.05
N LYS A 199 0.69 6.23 -11.77
CA LYS A 199 -0.61 6.83 -12.07
C LYS A 199 -1.68 6.22 -11.18
N GLN A 200 -2.74 6.99 -10.96
CA GLN A 200 -3.98 6.55 -10.34
C GLN A 200 -5.13 7.03 -11.21
N ASP A 201 -5.74 6.10 -11.94
CA ASP A 201 -6.75 6.45 -12.95
C ASP A 201 -8.16 6.60 -12.36
N GLU A 202 -8.40 6.08 -11.16
CA GLU A 202 -9.66 6.19 -10.44
C GLU A 202 -9.40 6.66 -9.01
N GLU A 203 -10.25 7.53 -8.47
CA GLU A 203 -10.13 7.99 -7.10
C GLU A 203 -10.16 6.80 -6.13
N GLY A 204 -9.13 6.69 -5.29
CA GLY A 204 -9.02 5.56 -4.36
C GLY A 204 -8.60 4.23 -4.98
N GLY A 205 -8.31 4.16 -6.28
CA GLY A 205 -7.79 2.95 -6.93
C GLY A 205 -6.35 2.62 -6.58
N ALA A 206 -5.84 1.51 -7.13
CA ALA A 206 -4.43 1.17 -7.02
C ALA A 206 -3.52 2.16 -7.77
N GLN A 207 -2.32 2.40 -7.23
CA GLN A 207 -1.26 3.16 -7.89
C GLN A 207 -0.35 2.22 -8.66
N TYR A 208 -0.13 2.50 -9.95
CA TYR A 208 0.61 1.59 -10.83
C TYR A 208 1.29 2.29 -11.99
N GLN A 209 2.16 1.57 -12.69
CA GLN A 209 2.72 1.97 -13.98
C GLN A 209 2.26 1.00 -15.05
N GLN A 210 2.05 1.50 -16.26
CA GLN A 210 1.60 0.68 -17.39
C GLN A 210 2.45 0.97 -18.61
N PHE A 211 2.78 -0.09 -19.34
CA PHE A 211 3.60 -0.04 -20.54
C PHE A 211 2.99 -0.94 -21.62
N PRO A 212 2.91 -0.50 -22.88
CA PRO A 212 3.02 0.90 -23.30
C PRO A 212 1.85 1.73 -22.73
N SER A 213 2.04 3.04 -22.67
CA SER A 213 1.05 4.01 -22.18
C SER A 213 1.39 5.44 -22.63
N PRO A 214 0.48 6.41 -22.52
CA PRO A 214 0.78 7.81 -22.77
C PRO A 214 1.94 8.35 -21.92
N SER A 215 2.04 7.98 -20.62
CA SER A 215 3.14 8.43 -19.75
C SER A 215 4.49 7.86 -20.17
N SER A 216 4.52 6.62 -20.66
CA SER A 216 5.71 6.02 -21.27
C SER A 216 5.95 6.48 -22.71
N HIS A 217 5.09 7.32 -23.30
CA HIS A 217 5.14 7.73 -24.70
C HIS A 217 5.12 6.54 -25.68
N GLY A 218 4.32 5.52 -25.36
CA GLY A 218 4.21 4.30 -26.18
C GLY A 218 5.39 3.33 -26.07
N ARG A 219 6.35 3.57 -25.17
CA ARG A 219 7.52 2.71 -24.98
C ARG A 219 7.20 1.47 -24.14
N LEU A 220 7.83 0.36 -24.49
CA LEU A 220 7.77 -0.90 -23.76
C LEU A 220 8.72 -0.87 -22.55
N LEU A 221 8.36 -1.61 -21.50
CA LEU A 221 9.26 -1.88 -20.38
C LEU A 221 10.26 -2.97 -20.78
N CYS A 222 11.54 -2.71 -20.54
CA CYS A 222 12.61 -3.67 -20.69
C CYS A 222 13.33 -3.88 -19.36
N LEU A 223 13.60 -5.12 -18.99
CA LEU A 223 14.33 -5.51 -17.79
C LEU A 223 15.62 -6.22 -18.19
N LYS A 224 16.67 -6.06 -17.39
CA LYS A 224 17.97 -6.71 -17.59
C LYS A 224 18.59 -7.06 -16.24
N GLY A 225 19.14 -8.26 -16.17
CA GLY A 225 19.66 -8.85 -14.93
C GLY A 225 18.65 -9.79 -14.26
N ARG A 226 19.19 -10.80 -13.58
CA ARG A 226 18.44 -11.82 -12.83
C ARG A 226 19.02 -12.08 -11.44
N ASP A 227 19.67 -11.06 -10.86
CA ASP A 227 20.31 -11.18 -9.55
C ASP A 227 19.24 -11.34 -8.45
N ASN A 228 19.43 -12.36 -7.61
CA ASN A 228 18.53 -12.74 -6.52
C ASN A 228 19.12 -12.46 -5.12
N HIS A 229 20.28 -11.79 -5.04
CA HIS A 229 21.00 -11.45 -3.80
C HIS A 229 21.26 -9.94 -3.65
N ASP A 230 21.53 -9.23 -4.75
CA ASP A 230 21.74 -7.78 -4.78
C ASP A 230 20.93 -7.12 -5.92
N GLY A 231 19.78 -6.55 -5.54
CA GLY A 231 18.87 -5.90 -6.49
C GLY A 231 19.43 -4.69 -7.24
N SER A 232 20.62 -4.19 -6.87
CA SER A 232 21.29 -3.12 -7.63
C SER A 232 21.89 -3.60 -8.97
N TRP A 233 22.07 -4.91 -9.13
CA TRP A 233 22.54 -5.55 -10.37
C TRP A 233 21.44 -5.78 -11.39
N ASN A 234 20.18 -5.53 -11.00
CA ASN A 234 19.04 -5.56 -11.90
C ASN A 234 18.72 -4.15 -12.38
N SER A 235 18.30 -4.02 -13.63
CA SER A 235 18.09 -2.74 -14.29
C SER A 235 16.85 -2.76 -15.18
N TYR A 236 16.34 -1.57 -15.50
CA TYR A 236 15.20 -1.36 -16.39
C TYR A 236 15.48 -0.25 -17.40
N ALA A 237 14.79 -0.31 -18.54
CA ALA A 237 14.81 0.70 -19.57
C ALA A 237 13.44 0.81 -20.24
N LEU A 238 13.22 1.90 -20.98
CA LEU A 238 12.06 2.07 -21.85
C LEU A 238 12.52 2.16 -23.31
N ALA A 239 11.92 1.36 -24.19
CA ALA A 239 12.27 1.32 -25.61
C ALA A 239 11.02 1.38 -26.51
N PHE A 240 11.12 2.00 -27.68
CA PHE A 240 10.04 1.95 -28.66
C PHE A 240 9.91 0.52 -29.23
N PRO A 241 8.70 0.04 -29.54
CA PRO A 241 8.48 -1.30 -30.09
C PRO A 241 9.32 -1.59 -31.35
N GLU A 242 9.57 -0.58 -32.18
CA GLU A 242 10.31 -0.67 -33.44
C GLU A 242 11.84 -0.53 -33.25
N ALA A 243 12.29 -0.16 -32.05
CA ALA A 243 13.67 0.17 -31.71
C ALA A 243 14.13 -0.46 -30.39
N LEU A 244 13.79 -1.74 -30.17
CA LEU A 244 14.25 -2.51 -29.00
C LEU A 244 15.77 -2.68 -29.00
N PRO A 245 16.44 -2.76 -27.83
CA PRO A 245 17.88 -2.99 -27.74
C PRO A 245 18.32 -4.21 -28.54
N HIS A 246 19.58 -4.22 -28.99
CA HIS A 246 20.14 -5.38 -29.69
C HIS A 246 20.07 -6.66 -28.84
N ASN A 247 19.80 -7.78 -29.50
CA ASN A 247 19.68 -9.12 -28.88
C ASN A 247 18.64 -9.19 -27.74
N THR A 248 17.57 -8.40 -27.84
CA THR A 248 16.46 -8.41 -26.87
C THR A 248 15.49 -9.56 -27.12
N THR A 249 15.01 -10.17 -26.04
CA THR A 249 13.84 -11.07 -26.07
C THR A 249 12.56 -10.25 -25.86
N LEU A 250 11.64 -10.23 -26.83
CA LEU A 250 10.32 -9.64 -26.65
C LEU A 250 9.32 -10.70 -26.17
N MET A 251 8.84 -10.56 -24.93
CA MET A 251 7.80 -11.41 -24.38
C MET A 251 6.42 -10.85 -24.70
N LYS A 252 5.61 -11.65 -25.40
CA LYS A 252 4.21 -11.34 -25.70
C LYS A 252 3.29 -11.55 -24.49
N GLY A 253 2.15 -10.89 -24.53
CA GLY A 253 1.11 -10.96 -23.50
C GLY A 253 1.25 -9.92 -22.39
N LEU A 254 0.42 -10.05 -21.36
CA LEU A 254 0.37 -9.17 -20.20
C LEU A 254 1.31 -9.68 -19.09
N THR A 255 2.24 -8.82 -18.69
CA THR A 255 3.18 -9.09 -17.60
C THR A 255 2.83 -8.27 -16.37
N PHE A 256 2.67 -8.93 -15.22
CA PHE A 256 2.61 -8.26 -13.93
C PHE A 256 4.00 -8.22 -13.28
N VAL A 257 4.46 -7.03 -12.91
CA VAL A 257 5.74 -6.82 -12.22
C VAL A 257 5.46 -6.32 -10.81
N SER A 258 5.57 -7.22 -9.84
CA SER A 258 5.33 -6.90 -8.43
C SER A 258 6.66 -6.57 -7.75
N TYR A 259 6.72 -5.40 -7.13
CA TYR A 259 7.78 -5.07 -6.19
C TYR A 259 7.21 -5.07 -4.77
N ASN A 260 7.88 -5.81 -3.88
CA ASN A 260 7.53 -5.88 -2.47
C ASN A 260 8.75 -5.54 -1.60
N HIS A 261 8.51 -4.79 -0.52
CA HIS A 261 9.53 -4.57 0.51
C HIS A 261 9.73 -5.79 1.41
N TYR A 262 8.76 -6.70 1.42
CA TYR A 262 8.81 -7.95 2.16
C TYR A 262 8.89 -9.16 1.22
N ASN A 263 9.07 -10.36 1.78
CA ASN A 263 9.09 -11.60 0.99
C ASN A 263 7.67 -12.07 0.59
N TYR A 264 7.59 -12.88 -0.46
CA TYR A 264 6.33 -13.45 -0.96
C TYR A 264 5.96 -14.79 -0.29
N ASP A 265 6.82 -15.34 0.57
CA ASP A 265 6.57 -16.59 1.29
C ASP A 265 5.65 -16.37 2.51
N ASN A 266 5.75 -15.21 3.15
CA ASN A 266 4.86 -14.86 4.24
C ASN A 266 3.48 -14.44 3.69
N ILE A 267 2.43 -15.07 4.21
CA ILE A 267 1.06 -14.93 3.71
C ILE A 267 0.57 -13.48 3.70
N TRP A 268 0.80 -12.75 4.80
CA TRP A 268 0.40 -11.34 4.91
C TRP A 268 1.20 -10.46 3.94
N HIS A 269 2.52 -10.60 3.97
CA HIS A 269 3.43 -9.81 3.13
C HIS A 269 3.14 -10.00 1.64
N GLY A 270 2.97 -11.25 1.22
CA GLY A 270 2.60 -11.59 -0.15
C GLY A 270 1.23 -11.05 -0.54
N LEU A 271 0.22 -11.21 0.33
CA LEU A 271 -1.13 -10.70 0.08
C LEU A 271 -1.14 -9.19 -0.19
N THR A 272 -0.46 -8.40 0.64
CA THR A 272 -0.39 -6.93 0.47
C THR A 272 0.25 -6.50 -0.85
N ALA A 273 1.11 -7.33 -1.45
CA ALA A 273 1.76 -7.03 -2.73
C ALA A 273 0.91 -7.40 -3.95
N VAL A 274 -0.08 -8.29 -3.80
CA VAL A 274 -0.92 -8.76 -4.92
C VAL A 274 -2.31 -8.12 -4.95
N VAL A 275 -2.83 -7.63 -3.81
CA VAL A 275 -4.13 -6.95 -3.73
C VAL A 275 -4.28 -5.80 -4.76
N PRO A 276 -3.27 -4.93 -4.97
CA PRO A 276 -3.35 -3.89 -6.01
C PRO A 276 -3.55 -4.43 -7.43
N PHE A 277 -2.98 -5.59 -7.76
CA PHE A 277 -3.18 -6.24 -9.07
C PHE A 277 -4.60 -6.75 -9.24
N VAL A 278 -5.23 -7.25 -8.17
CA VAL A 278 -6.63 -7.67 -8.22
C VAL A 278 -7.55 -6.46 -8.44
N SER A 279 -7.25 -5.32 -7.82
CA SER A 279 -7.95 -4.05 -8.08
C SER A 279 -7.84 -3.65 -9.56
N TRP A 280 -6.61 -3.69 -10.09
CA TRP A 280 -6.36 -3.42 -11.50
C TRP A 280 -7.11 -4.39 -12.42
N HIS A 281 -7.13 -5.67 -12.08
CA HIS A 281 -7.85 -6.72 -12.81
C HIS A 281 -9.35 -6.42 -12.91
N ILE A 282 -10.01 -6.13 -11.78
CA ILE A 282 -11.44 -5.77 -11.74
C ILE A 282 -11.71 -4.60 -12.68
N LYS A 283 -10.89 -3.55 -12.60
CA LYS A 283 -11.05 -2.34 -13.43
C LYS A 283 -10.85 -2.62 -14.92
N ASN A 284 -9.91 -3.48 -15.28
CA ASN A 284 -9.49 -3.69 -16.67
C ASN A 284 -10.21 -4.90 -17.29
N SER A 285 -11.53 -4.99 -17.10
CA SER A 285 -12.37 -6.05 -17.68
C SER A 285 -11.83 -7.46 -17.39
N CYS A 286 -11.32 -7.65 -16.17
CA CYS A 286 -10.85 -8.94 -15.68
C CYS A 286 -9.67 -9.50 -16.50
N ALA A 287 -8.81 -8.62 -17.02
CA ALA A 287 -7.60 -9.02 -17.72
C ALA A 287 -6.67 -9.84 -16.81
N VAL A 288 -6.23 -11.00 -17.30
CA VAL A 288 -5.35 -11.93 -16.59
C VAL A 288 -3.91 -11.82 -17.11
N PRO A 289 -2.90 -11.91 -16.23
CA PRO A 289 -1.52 -11.88 -16.67
C PRO A 289 -1.10 -13.21 -17.28
N ASP A 290 -0.30 -13.15 -18.34
CA ASP A 290 0.43 -14.30 -18.86
C ASP A 290 1.56 -14.71 -17.91
N ARG A 291 2.15 -13.75 -17.20
CA ARG A 291 3.30 -13.99 -16.33
C ARG A 291 3.42 -12.96 -15.22
N TRP A 292 4.10 -13.38 -14.16
CA TRP A 292 4.47 -12.56 -13.02
C TRP A 292 5.98 -12.44 -12.95
N ILE A 293 6.47 -11.26 -12.59
CA ILE A 293 7.86 -11.03 -12.22
C ILE A 293 7.84 -10.47 -10.82
N LEU A 294 8.58 -11.09 -9.93
CA LEU A 294 8.54 -10.80 -8.50
C LEU A 294 9.88 -10.25 -8.06
N TYR A 295 9.85 -9.04 -7.52
CA TYR A 295 11.01 -8.41 -6.90
C TYR A 295 10.79 -8.24 -5.41
N HIS A 296 11.79 -8.61 -4.61
CA HIS A 296 11.90 -8.20 -3.22
C HIS A 296 13.27 -7.56 -3.01
N TRP A 297 13.26 -6.27 -2.65
CA TRP A 297 14.46 -5.42 -2.58
C TRP A 297 15.20 -5.23 -3.92
N GLY A 298 14.48 -5.33 -5.03
CA GLY A 298 15.05 -5.30 -6.38
C GLY A 298 15.66 -6.64 -6.81
N GLU A 299 15.69 -7.64 -5.93
CA GLU A 299 16.18 -8.99 -6.21
C GLU A 299 15.05 -9.84 -6.77
N ILE A 300 15.34 -10.62 -7.81
CA ILE A 300 14.34 -11.48 -8.45
C ILE A 300 13.95 -12.65 -7.53
N ARG A 301 12.67 -13.03 -7.55
CA ARG A 301 12.12 -14.15 -6.77
C ARG A 301 11.46 -15.16 -7.68
N ALA A 302 11.82 -16.42 -7.48
CA ALA A 302 11.37 -17.52 -8.32
C ALA A 302 9.95 -18.02 -8.00
N ARG A 303 9.40 -17.67 -6.84
CA ARG A 303 8.10 -18.18 -6.41
C ARG A 303 7.39 -17.26 -5.43
N MET A 304 6.07 -17.44 -5.38
CA MET A 304 5.23 -17.05 -4.27
C MET A 304 5.11 -18.21 -3.28
N GLY A 305 4.78 -17.92 -2.02
CA GLY A 305 4.39 -18.99 -1.08
C GLY A 305 3.18 -19.78 -1.60
N VAL A 306 3.12 -21.08 -1.31
CA VAL A 306 2.10 -22.01 -1.84
C VAL A 306 0.67 -21.50 -1.62
N TRP A 307 0.39 -20.97 -0.43
CA TRP A 307 -0.92 -20.39 -0.10
C TRP A 307 -1.27 -19.20 -0.98
N LEU A 308 -0.31 -18.29 -1.23
CA LEU A 308 -0.51 -17.12 -2.08
C LEU A 308 -0.70 -17.54 -3.54
N GLY A 309 0.09 -18.51 -4.00
CA GLY A 309 -0.04 -19.11 -5.33
C GLY A 309 -1.44 -19.67 -5.56
N SER A 310 -1.98 -20.43 -4.59
CA SER A 310 -3.34 -20.99 -4.66
C SER A 310 -4.41 -19.89 -4.71
N LEU A 311 -4.23 -18.80 -3.93
CA LEU A 311 -5.15 -17.67 -3.96
C LEU A 311 -5.12 -16.94 -5.32
N MET A 312 -3.94 -16.74 -5.90
CA MET A 312 -3.80 -16.11 -7.21
C MET A 312 -4.34 -17.00 -8.33
N GLU A 313 -4.12 -18.31 -8.25
CA GLU A 313 -4.72 -19.27 -9.16
C GLU A 313 -6.24 -19.21 -9.13
N ALA A 314 -6.83 -19.23 -7.93
CA ALA A 314 -8.27 -19.07 -7.76
C ALA A 314 -8.76 -17.72 -8.33
N THR A 315 -8.06 -16.63 -8.03
CA THR A 315 -8.48 -15.26 -8.40
C THR A 315 -8.41 -15.01 -9.91
N PHE A 316 -7.32 -15.44 -10.55
CA PHE A 316 -7.05 -15.21 -11.97
C PHE A 316 -7.43 -16.40 -12.87
N SER A 317 -8.01 -17.46 -12.31
CA SER A 317 -8.45 -18.66 -13.04
C SER A 317 -7.32 -19.36 -13.81
N GLY A 318 -6.11 -19.37 -13.24
CA GLY A 318 -4.94 -20.00 -13.82
C GLY A 318 -3.70 -19.88 -12.93
N ALA A 319 -2.87 -20.92 -12.90
CA ALA A 319 -1.69 -20.97 -12.05
C ALA A 319 -0.72 -19.81 -12.35
N PRO A 320 -0.23 -19.07 -11.34
CA PRO A 320 0.67 -17.95 -11.56
C PRO A 320 2.03 -18.44 -12.09
N ARG A 321 2.33 -18.11 -13.35
CA ARG A 321 3.66 -18.36 -13.95
C ARG A 321 4.64 -17.27 -13.55
N VAL A 322 5.59 -17.59 -12.68
CA VAL A 322 6.66 -16.67 -12.26
C VAL A 322 7.85 -16.79 -13.20
N GLU A 323 8.23 -15.67 -13.82
CA GLU A 323 9.35 -15.56 -14.75
C GLU A 323 10.62 -15.13 -14.01
N VAL A 324 11.72 -15.86 -14.27
CA VAL A 324 13.05 -15.62 -13.66
C VAL A 324 14.17 -15.42 -14.69
N PHE A 325 13.84 -15.48 -15.98
CA PHE A 325 14.77 -15.30 -17.09
C PHE A 325 15.89 -16.34 -17.13
N ASP A 326 15.59 -17.59 -16.77
CA ASP A 326 16.58 -18.69 -16.80
C ASP A 326 17.01 -19.01 -18.24
N ASP A 327 16.06 -18.97 -19.19
CA ASP A 327 16.27 -19.22 -20.62
C ASP A 327 16.87 -18.02 -21.39
N VAL A 328 17.18 -16.94 -20.68
CA VAL A 328 17.75 -15.72 -21.28
C VAL A 328 19.23 -15.66 -20.95
N GLU A 329 20.07 -15.51 -21.98
CA GLU A 329 21.50 -15.34 -21.79
C GLU A 329 21.80 -14.13 -20.89
N GLU A 330 22.80 -14.29 -20.03
CA GLU A 330 23.19 -13.25 -19.08
C GLU A 330 23.55 -11.95 -19.81
N GLY A 331 23.09 -10.83 -19.24
CA GLY A 331 23.31 -9.50 -19.82
C GLY A 331 22.40 -9.13 -20.99
N ARG A 332 21.55 -10.04 -21.51
CA ARG A 332 20.50 -9.68 -22.48
C ARG A 332 19.30 -9.01 -21.80
N ALA A 333 18.63 -8.17 -22.56
CA ALA A 333 17.41 -7.49 -22.11
C ALA A 333 16.16 -8.29 -22.50
N VAL A 334 15.15 -8.24 -21.64
CA VAL A 334 13.82 -8.79 -21.89
C VAL A 334 12.82 -7.64 -21.89
N CYS A 335 12.14 -7.41 -23.00
CA CYS A 335 11.10 -6.40 -23.11
C CYS A 335 9.72 -7.05 -23.17
N PHE A 336 8.69 -6.34 -22.70
CA PHE A 336 7.33 -6.86 -22.59
C PHE A 336 6.38 -6.11 -23.51
N GLU A 337 5.57 -6.85 -24.27
CA GLU A 337 4.51 -6.29 -25.11
C GLU A 337 3.54 -5.44 -24.27
N LYS A 338 3.14 -5.95 -23.09
CA LYS A 338 2.35 -5.21 -22.10
C LYS A 338 2.90 -5.50 -20.70
N ALA A 339 3.05 -4.46 -19.88
CA ALA A 339 3.43 -4.61 -18.49
C ALA A 339 2.63 -3.69 -17.57
N VAL A 340 2.30 -4.21 -16.39
CA VAL A 340 1.74 -3.45 -15.26
C VAL A 340 2.67 -3.62 -14.07
N VAL A 341 3.16 -2.52 -13.53
CA VAL A 341 4.08 -2.51 -12.39
C VAL A 341 3.37 -1.96 -11.17
N MET A 342 3.42 -2.69 -10.06
CA MET A 342 2.94 -2.22 -8.76
C MET A 342 4.12 -2.17 -7.80
N ARG A 343 4.33 -1.00 -7.18
CA ARG A 343 5.41 -0.74 -6.22
C ARG A 343 4.89 -0.37 -4.83
N HIS A 344 3.58 -0.22 -4.73
CA HIS A 344 2.86 0.18 -3.53
C HIS A 344 1.90 -0.94 -3.15
N ASN A 345 1.68 -1.07 -1.85
CA ASN A 345 0.67 -1.98 -1.32
C ASN A 345 -0.73 -1.33 -1.39
N GLU A 346 -1.72 -2.03 -0.89
CA GLU A 346 -3.12 -1.59 -0.83
C GLU A 346 -3.35 -0.39 0.10
N GLY A 347 -2.34 0.11 0.83
CA GLY A 347 -2.42 1.23 1.75
C GLY A 347 -2.90 2.54 1.10
N GLY A 348 -2.62 2.75 -0.19
CA GLY A 348 -3.10 3.91 -0.96
C GLY A 348 -4.53 3.81 -1.48
N MET A 349 -5.16 2.63 -1.38
CA MET A 349 -6.52 2.41 -1.91
C MET A 349 -7.60 2.94 -0.96
N SER A 350 -8.77 3.30 -1.50
CA SER A 350 -9.95 3.61 -0.70
C SER A 350 -10.50 2.34 -0.05
N ARG A 351 -11.37 2.54 0.95
CA ARG A 351 -12.02 1.42 1.64
C ARG A 351 -12.91 0.63 0.69
N GLU A 352 -13.62 1.33 -0.18
CA GLU A 352 -14.55 0.79 -1.17
C GLU A 352 -13.80 -0.14 -2.14
N LYS A 353 -12.65 0.31 -2.64
CA LYS A 353 -11.83 -0.50 -3.56
C LYS A 353 -11.22 -1.73 -2.91
N ARG A 354 -10.79 -1.63 -1.64
CA ARG A 354 -10.35 -2.81 -0.89
C ARG A 354 -11.49 -3.80 -0.68
N LEU A 355 -12.69 -3.33 -0.36
CA LEU A 355 -13.86 -4.17 -0.17
C LEU A 355 -14.21 -4.94 -1.46
N GLU A 356 -14.19 -4.28 -2.62
CA GLU A 356 -14.40 -4.91 -3.93
C GLU A 356 -13.37 -6.03 -4.18
N VAL A 357 -12.09 -5.76 -3.93
CA VAL A 357 -11.02 -6.74 -4.12
C VAL A 357 -11.15 -7.95 -3.18
N PHE A 358 -11.38 -7.72 -1.88
CA PHE A 358 -11.55 -8.81 -0.92
C PHE A 358 -12.81 -9.63 -1.17
N ASP A 359 -13.88 -9.01 -1.69
CA ASP A 359 -15.08 -9.73 -2.13
C ASP A 359 -14.79 -10.65 -3.31
N LEU A 360 -14.10 -10.14 -4.34
CA LEU A 360 -13.74 -10.95 -5.51
C LEU A 360 -12.87 -12.14 -5.11
N MET A 361 -11.78 -11.89 -4.37
CA MET A 361 -10.88 -12.96 -3.91
C MET A 361 -11.62 -14.01 -3.07
N ARG A 362 -12.51 -13.57 -2.17
CA ARG A 362 -13.34 -14.46 -1.37
C ARG A 362 -14.27 -15.30 -2.23
N CYS A 363 -14.95 -14.70 -3.20
CA CYS A 363 -15.82 -15.47 -4.08
C CYS A 363 -15.02 -16.48 -4.91
N LYS A 364 -13.97 -16.03 -5.61
CA LYS A 364 -13.14 -16.86 -6.47
C LYS A 364 -12.50 -18.03 -5.71
N ALA A 365 -12.02 -17.80 -4.49
CA ALA A 365 -11.51 -18.87 -3.63
C ALA A 365 -12.59 -19.92 -3.29
N ARG A 366 -13.83 -19.51 -3.03
CA ARG A 366 -14.94 -20.44 -2.77
C ARG A 366 -15.30 -21.26 -4.00
N LEU A 367 -15.36 -20.63 -5.17
CA LEU A 367 -15.59 -21.33 -6.44
C LEU A 367 -14.48 -22.34 -6.73
N PHE A 368 -13.22 -21.91 -6.63
CA PHE A 368 -12.04 -22.76 -6.84
C PHE A 368 -12.03 -23.99 -5.91
N CYS A 369 -12.48 -23.81 -4.66
CA CYS A 369 -12.52 -24.87 -3.66
C CYS A 369 -13.86 -25.63 -3.59
N ASN A 370 -14.77 -25.45 -4.55
CA ASN A 370 -16.09 -26.08 -4.58
C ASN A 370 -16.89 -25.93 -3.27
N VAL A 371 -16.73 -24.78 -2.60
CA VAL A 371 -17.53 -24.46 -1.42
C VAL A 371 -18.89 -24.01 -1.91
N SER A 372 -19.88 -24.91 -1.77
CA SER A 372 -21.24 -24.69 -2.26
C SER A 372 -21.81 -23.37 -1.75
N LEU A 373 -22.31 -22.53 -2.67
CA LEU A 373 -23.11 -21.36 -2.32
C LEU A 373 -24.39 -21.79 -1.56
N ASP A 374 -24.84 -23.04 -1.72
CA ASP A 374 -25.96 -23.59 -0.96
C ASP A 374 -25.61 -24.01 0.48
N GLU A 375 -24.33 -24.19 0.84
CA GLU A 375 -23.95 -24.23 2.25
C GLU A 375 -24.14 -22.84 2.92
N GLN A 376 -24.23 -21.76 2.13
CA GLN A 376 -24.78 -20.48 2.60
C GLN A 376 -26.33 -20.49 2.63
N ASN A 377 -27.01 -21.22 1.73
CA ASN A 377 -28.46 -21.52 1.81
C ASN A 377 -28.84 -22.59 2.84
N TYR A 378 -27.87 -23.15 3.59
CA TYR A 378 -28.16 -23.81 4.87
C TYR A 378 -28.78 -22.81 5.88
N LYS A 379 -28.73 -21.50 5.57
CA LYS A 379 -29.46 -20.41 6.24
C LYS A 379 -30.86 -20.12 5.65
N SER A 380 -31.37 -20.92 4.71
CA SER A 380 -32.69 -20.74 4.06
C SER A 380 -33.77 -21.72 4.53
N THR A 381 -33.45 -22.71 5.37
CA THR A 381 -34.51 -23.44 6.08
C THR A 381 -35.13 -22.49 7.10
N ARG A 382 -36.46 -22.42 7.10
CA ARG A 382 -37.35 -21.49 7.83
C ARG A 382 -37.27 -21.60 9.38
N SER A 383 -36.09 -21.84 9.95
CA SER A 383 -35.84 -21.74 11.39
C SER A 383 -35.19 -20.39 11.70
N VAL A 384 -35.79 -19.67 12.63
CA VAL A 384 -35.51 -18.28 13.01
C VAL A 384 -34.14 -18.09 13.70
N THR A 385 -33.31 -19.13 13.80
CA THR A 385 -31.92 -19.05 14.25
C THR A 385 -30.95 -19.43 13.12
N LYS A 386 -30.53 -18.44 12.31
CA LYS A 386 -29.37 -18.61 11.42
C LYS A 386 -28.19 -19.11 12.27
N ARG A 387 -27.77 -20.37 12.09
CA ARG A 387 -26.67 -21.00 12.87
C ARG A 387 -25.48 -20.04 12.99
N ILE A 388 -24.94 -19.87 14.19
CA ILE A 388 -23.77 -19.02 14.49
C ILE A 388 -22.54 -19.94 14.54
N GLY A 389 -21.64 -19.80 13.57
CA GLY A 389 -20.36 -20.52 13.58
C GLY A 389 -19.31 -19.77 14.38
N VAL A 390 -18.84 -20.36 15.48
CA VAL A 390 -17.67 -19.90 16.23
C VAL A 390 -16.50 -20.81 15.86
N THR A 391 -15.38 -20.25 15.43
CA THR A 391 -14.18 -21.01 15.10
C THR A 391 -13.03 -20.58 15.99
N LEU A 392 -12.53 -21.51 16.81
CA LEU A 392 -11.24 -21.40 17.46
C LEU A 392 -10.15 -21.82 16.47
N PHE A 393 -9.48 -20.85 15.88
CA PHE A 393 -8.40 -21.07 14.93
C PHE A 393 -7.06 -21.09 15.67
N MET A 394 -6.72 -22.29 16.10
CA MET A 394 -5.61 -22.59 16.98
C MET A 394 -4.30 -22.71 16.20
N ARG A 395 -3.20 -22.63 16.95
CA ARG A 395 -1.84 -22.78 16.44
C ARG A 395 -1.00 -23.55 17.43
N THR A 396 0.03 -24.20 16.93
CA THR A 396 1.05 -24.87 17.76
C THR A 396 2.30 -23.99 17.91
N GLY A 397 3.08 -24.26 18.96
CA GLY A 397 4.36 -23.59 19.19
C GLY A 397 4.23 -22.13 19.65
N PRO A 398 5.10 -21.21 19.17
CA PRO A 398 5.09 -19.80 19.53
C PRO A 398 3.69 -19.18 19.48
N ARG A 399 3.27 -18.41 20.48
CA ARG A 399 1.94 -17.77 20.55
C ARG A 399 0.73 -18.72 20.62
N SER A 400 0.90 -20.02 20.81
CA SER A 400 -0.22 -20.89 21.16
C SER A 400 -0.77 -20.52 22.54
N PHE A 401 -1.96 -20.99 22.89
CA PHE A 401 -2.38 -20.92 24.29
C PHE A 401 -1.52 -21.88 25.14
N LYS A 402 -1.39 -21.56 26.43
CA LYS A 402 -0.73 -22.43 27.42
C LYS A 402 -1.58 -23.66 27.73
N ASN A 403 -2.91 -23.49 27.73
CA ASN A 403 -3.89 -24.54 27.99
C ASN A 403 -5.03 -24.47 26.96
N ASP A 404 -4.84 -25.14 25.82
CA ASP A 404 -5.83 -25.20 24.74
C ASP A 404 -7.16 -25.77 25.23
N THR A 405 -7.13 -26.86 26.01
CA THR A 405 -8.35 -27.54 26.52
C THR A 405 -9.22 -26.63 27.37
N ALA A 406 -8.62 -25.84 28.27
CA ALA A 406 -9.37 -24.88 29.09
C ALA A 406 -10.00 -23.78 28.23
N VAL A 407 -9.25 -23.23 27.26
CA VAL A 407 -9.78 -22.22 26.34
C VAL A 407 -10.93 -22.79 25.52
N ILE A 408 -10.77 -23.97 24.92
CA ILE A 408 -11.82 -24.66 24.16
C ILE A 408 -13.08 -24.82 25.02
N GLY A 409 -12.94 -25.32 26.25
CA GLY A 409 -14.05 -25.52 27.17
C GLY A 409 -14.81 -24.24 27.51
N ILE A 410 -14.13 -23.09 27.61
CA ILE A 410 -14.79 -21.80 27.85
C ILE A 410 -15.69 -21.42 26.67
N PHE A 411 -15.15 -21.44 25.45
CA PHE A 411 -15.91 -21.07 24.25
C PHE A 411 -17.02 -22.08 23.96
N GLU A 412 -16.81 -23.36 24.22
CA GLU A 412 -17.81 -24.41 24.06
C GLU A 412 -19.01 -24.17 24.98
N ARG A 413 -18.75 -23.92 26.27
CA ARG A 413 -19.81 -23.62 27.25
C ARG A 413 -20.59 -22.36 26.92
N GLU A 414 -19.93 -21.28 26.50
CA GLU A 414 -20.66 -20.05 26.14
C GLU A 414 -21.43 -20.20 24.83
N CYS A 415 -20.90 -20.92 23.85
CA CYS A 415 -21.62 -21.20 22.61
C CYS A 415 -22.85 -22.09 22.85
N ALA A 416 -22.74 -23.12 23.71
CA ALA A 416 -23.85 -24.03 24.04
C ALA A 416 -25.06 -23.32 24.69
N LYS A 417 -24.88 -22.12 25.27
CA LYS A 417 -25.97 -21.31 25.83
C LYS A 417 -26.85 -20.63 24.78
N VAL A 418 -26.41 -20.61 23.52
CA VAL A 418 -27.10 -19.90 22.44
C VAL A 418 -27.58 -20.88 21.39
N ASP A 419 -28.91 -20.95 21.21
CA ASP A 419 -29.51 -21.83 20.21
C ASP A 419 -28.94 -21.57 18.81
N GLY A 420 -28.61 -22.66 18.11
CA GLY A 420 -27.98 -22.62 16.79
C GLY A 420 -26.50 -22.23 16.78
N CYS A 421 -25.87 -21.93 17.91
CA CYS A 421 -24.41 -21.73 17.96
C CYS A 421 -23.67 -23.05 17.80
N ARG A 422 -22.61 -23.07 17.00
CA ARG A 422 -21.74 -24.23 16.79
C ARG A 422 -20.29 -23.81 16.91
N LEU A 423 -19.57 -24.47 17.80
CA LEU A 423 -18.13 -24.32 17.93
C LEU A 423 -17.41 -25.30 16.99
N MET A 424 -16.37 -24.81 16.32
CA MET A 424 -15.38 -25.60 15.60
C MET A 424 -14.00 -25.25 16.12
N VAL A 425 -13.15 -26.25 16.30
CA VAL A 425 -11.73 -26.07 16.61
C VAL A 425 -10.93 -26.50 15.39
N ALA A 426 -10.05 -25.64 14.91
CA ALA A 426 -9.22 -25.93 13.75
C ALA A 426 -7.78 -25.46 14.00
N TYR A 427 -6.81 -26.27 13.59
CA TYR A 427 -5.39 -25.95 13.74
C TYR A 427 -4.82 -25.51 12.39
N SER A 428 -4.29 -24.28 12.33
CA SER A 428 -3.82 -23.65 11.09
C SER A 428 -2.82 -24.47 10.28
N ASN A 429 -1.93 -25.20 10.94
CA ASN A 429 -0.90 -26.03 10.33
C ASN A 429 -1.44 -27.34 9.72
N ASN A 430 -2.69 -27.71 9.99
CA ASN A 430 -3.30 -28.94 9.51
C ASN A 430 -4.25 -28.72 8.32
N LEU A 431 -4.40 -27.46 7.86
CA LEU A 431 -5.39 -27.12 6.83
C LEU A 431 -4.70 -26.80 5.50
N THR A 432 -5.19 -27.43 4.42
CA THR A 432 -4.88 -26.99 3.06
C THR A 432 -5.50 -25.62 2.77
N PHE A 433 -5.16 -25.01 1.64
CA PHE A 433 -5.81 -23.76 1.21
C PHE A 433 -7.35 -23.90 1.17
N CYS A 434 -7.87 -24.96 0.55
CA CYS A 434 -9.31 -25.16 0.44
C CYS A 434 -9.99 -25.53 1.76
N ASP A 435 -9.30 -26.24 2.67
CA ASP A 435 -9.81 -26.44 4.02
C ASP A 435 -9.98 -25.11 4.76
N GLN A 436 -9.02 -24.18 4.60
CA GLN A 436 -9.12 -22.83 5.16
C GLN A 436 -10.30 -22.06 4.55
N VAL A 437 -10.49 -22.11 3.24
CA VAL A 437 -11.64 -21.47 2.57
C VAL A 437 -12.95 -22.03 3.12
N LYS A 438 -13.08 -23.35 3.25
CA LYS A 438 -14.27 -24.01 3.80
C LYS A 438 -14.52 -23.60 5.25
N VAL A 439 -13.51 -23.70 6.12
CA VAL A 439 -13.59 -23.30 7.54
C VAL A 439 -14.05 -21.84 7.66
N MET A 440 -13.41 -20.92 6.92
CA MET A 440 -13.73 -19.50 7.00
C MET A 440 -15.13 -19.18 6.44
N SER A 441 -15.60 -19.91 5.42
CA SER A 441 -16.95 -19.74 4.88
C SER A 441 -18.07 -20.07 5.89
N LEU A 442 -17.81 -20.97 6.83
CA LEU A 442 -18.72 -21.40 7.89
C LEU A 442 -18.56 -20.58 9.19
N THR A 443 -17.58 -19.69 9.24
CA THR A 443 -17.24 -18.93 10.45
C THR A 443 -17.93 -17.56 10.45
N ASP A 444 -18.66 -17.26 11.53
CA ASP A 444 -19.18 -15.92 11.80
C ASP A 444 -18.38 -15.18 12.89
N ILE A 445 -17.76 -15.93 13.81
CA ILE A 445 -16.87 -15.44 14.87
C ILE A 445 -15.57 -16.23 14.81
N LEU A 446 -14.48 -15.58 14.42
CA LEU A 446 -13.15 -16.16 14.41
C LEU A 446 -12.39 -15.75 15.67
N VAL A 447 -11.87 -16.74 16.38
CA VAL A 447 -11.12 -16.56 17.62
C VAL A 447 -9.74 -17.14 17.39
N SER A 448 -8.70 -16.31 17.45
CA SER A 448 -7.34 -16.77 17.11
C SER A 448 -6.26 -16.02 17.89
N PRO A 449 -5.20 -16.71 18.30
CA PRO A 449 -3.92 -16.06 18.58
C PRO A 449 -3.42 -15.23 17.41
N HIS A 450 -2.76 -14.11 17.68
CA HIS A 450 -2.14 -13.25 16.69
C HIS A 450 -1.06 -14.00 15.90
N GLY A 451 -1.08 -13.88 14.57
CA GLY A 451 -0.03 -14.39 13.71
C GLY A 451 -0.44 -14.50 12.25
N ALA A 452 0.54 -14.71 11.37
CA ALA A 452 0.34 -14.71 9.91
C ALA A 452 -0.76 -15.67 9.42
N GLN A 453 -1.07 -16.74 10.16
CA GLN A 453 -2.16 -17.65 9.84
C GLN A 453 -3.53 -16.94 9.81
N LEU A 454 -3.70 -15.89 10.61
CA LEU A 454 -4.94 -15.12 10.72
C LEU A 454 -5.23 -14.27 9.46
N THR A 455 -4.29 -14.21 8.50
CA THR A 455 -4.46 -13.50 7.22
C THR A 455 -5.62 -14.07 6.41
N ASN A 456 -5.94 -15.36 6.54
CA ASN A 456 -7.04 -16.00 5.82
C ASN A 456 -8.44 -15.54 6.27
N MET A 457 -8.55 -14.72 7.33
CA MET A 457 -9.83 -14.24 7.87
C MET A 457 -10.72 -13.56 6.82
N PHE A 458 -10.14 -12.94 5.78
CA PHE A 458 -10.95 -12.23 4.78
C PHE A 458 -11.84 -13.17 3.98
N LEU A 459 -11.57 -14.49 4.00
CA LEU A 459 -12.39 -15.53 3.38
C LEU A 459 -13.73 -15.74 4.11
N MET A 460 -13.87 -15.23 5.33
CA MET A 460 -15.13 -15.17 6.06
C MET A 460 -16.10 -14.21 5.39
N ASN A 461 -17.40 -14.38 5.64
CA ASN A 461 -18.39 -13.44 5.10
C ASN A 461 -18.17 -12.02 5.63
N ARG A 462 -18.60 -11.02 4.86
CA ARG A 462 -18.73 -9.65 5.36
C ARG A 462 -19.51 -9.67 6.68
N ASN A 463 -19.26 -8.66 7.49
CA ASN A 463 -19.84 -8.45 8.80
C ASN A 463 -19.46 -9.47 9.88
N SER A 464 -18.71 -10.53 9.56
CA SER A 464 -18.19 -11.47 10.56
C SER A 464 -17.26 -10.80 11.58
N SER A 465 -17.04 -11.45 12.71
CA SER A 465 -16.32 -10.90 13.87
C SER A 465 -15.00 -11.61 14.08
N VAL A 466 -13.96 -10.88 14.51
CA VAL A 466 -12.64 -11.44 14.86
C VAL A 466 -12.30 -11.05 16.29
N MET A 467 -11.91 -12.04 17.10
CA MET A 467 -11.38 -11.90 18.46
C MET A 467 -9.91 -12.34 18.45
N GLU A 468 -9.02 -11.42 18.81
CA GLU A 468 -7.57 -11.62 18.68
C GLU A 468 -6.87 -11.70 20.03
N PHE A 469 -5.92 -12.62 20.16
CA PHE A 469 -5.19 -12.88 21.42
C PHE A 469 -3.69 -12.71 21.22
N PHE A 470 -3.04 -12.00 22.15
CA PHE A 470 -1.60 -11.73 22.11
C PHE A 470 -0.89 -12.27 23.35
N PRO A 471 0.36 -12.75 23.22
CA PRO A 471 1.20 -13.01 24.38
C PRO A 471 1.61 -11.69 25.05
N LYS A 472 2.13 -11.81 26.28
CA LYS A 472 2.65 -10.67 27.04
C LYS A 472 3.72 -9.91 26.26
N GLY A 473 3.75 -8.59 26.43
CA GLY A 473 4.81 -7.72 25.92
C GLY A 473 4.78 -7.44 24.42
N TRP A 474 3.83 -8.03 23.67
CA TRP A 474 3.72 -7.81 22.22
C TRP A 474 3.42 -6.35 21.85
N LEU A 475 2.51 -5.68 22.57
CA LEU A 475 2.08 -4.30 22.31
C LEU A 475 3.24 -3.30 22.24
N LYS A 476 4.22 -3.47 23.14
CA LYS A 476 5.33 -2.54 23.37
C LYS A 476 6.34 -2.56 22.22
N LEU A 477 6.52 -3.72 21.58
CA LEU A 477 7.66 -3.96 20.69
C LEU A 477 7.28 -4.33 19.25
N ALA A 478 6.04 -4.72 18.98
CA ALA A 478 5.61 -5.14 17.64
C ALA A 478 5.37 -4.00 16.64
N GLY A 479 5.47 -2.74 17.08
CA GLY A 479 5.23 -1.57 16.25
C GLY A 479 3.85 -1.59 15.60
N VAL A 480 3.76 -1.18 14.34
CA VAL A 480 2.48 -1.15 13.59
C VAL A 480 1.95 -2.54 13.23
N GLY A 481 2.79 -3.58 13.27
CA GLY A 481 2.43 -4.95 12.89
C GLY A 481 1.32 -5.56 13.76
N GLN A 482 1.10 -5.02 14.96
CA GLN A 482 0.02 -5.45 15.85
C GLN A 482 -1.39 -5.08 15.36
N TYR A 483 -1.51 -4.14 14.42
CA TYR A 483 -2.81 -3.67 13.90
C TYR A 483 -3.19 -4.32 12.57
N VAL A 484 -2.32 -5.18 12.01
CA VAL A 484 -2.52 -5.82 10.71
C VAL A 484 -3.89 -6.47 10.59
N PHE A 485 -4.28 -7.25 11.59
CA PHE A 485 -5.53 -8.00 11.57
C PHE A 485 -6.77 -7.15 11.87
N HIS A 486 -6.60 -6.04 12.60
CA HIS A 486 -7.60 -4.99 12.68
C HIS A 486 -7.86 -4.34 11.30
N TRP A 487 -6.79 -4.07 10.55
CA TRP A 487 -6.90 -3.51 9.20
C TRP A 487 -7.53 -4.48 8.22
N ILE A 488 -7.09 -5.75 8.16
CA ILE A 488 -7.71 -6.75 7.28
C ILE A 488 -9.19 -6.89 7.57
N ALA A 489 -9.59 -6.93 8.84
CA ALA A 489 -11.00 -6.97 9.21
C ALA A 489 -11.76 -5.76 8.63
N SER A 490 -11.23 -4.55 8.80
CA SER A 490 -11.84 -3.33 8.24
C SER A 490 -11.91 -3.35 6.70
N TRP A 491 -10.81 -3.73 6.04
CA TRP A 491 -10.66 -3.74 4.58
C TRP A 491 -11.52 -4.78 3.88
N SER A 492 -11.84 -5.88 4.57
CA SER A 492 -12.66 -6.98 4.05
C SER A 492 -14.12 -6.93 4.52
N GLY A 493 -14.51 -5.85 5.22
CA GLY A 493 -15.89 -5.59 5.63
C GLY A 493 -16.33 -6.34 6.87
N MET A 494 -15.38 -6.77 7.70
CA MET A 494 -15.58 -7.48 8.96
C MET A 494 -15.42 -6.55 10.17
N ARG A 495 -15.60 -7.11 11.37
CA ARG A 495 -15.50 -6.38 12.64
C ARG A 495 -14.41 -6.98 13.53
N HIS A 496 -13.42 -6.17 13.88
CA HIS A 496 -12.47 -6.54 14.92
C HIS A 496 -13.07 -6.25 16.31
N LYS A 497 -13.25 -7.27 17.16
CA LYS A 497 -13.92 -7.17 18.47
C LYS A 497 -13.00 -6.78 19.62
N GLY A 498 -11.80 -6.30 19.27
CA GLY A 498 -10.76 -5.96 20.23
C GLY A 498 -9.71 -7.06 20.32
N ALA A 499 -8.72 -6.80 21.16
CA ALA A 499 -7.58 -7.67 21.37
C ALA A 499 -7.44 -7.96 22.86
N TRP A 500 -7.28 -9.22 23.22
CA TRP A 500 -6.83 -9.60 24.55
C TRP A 500 -5.31 -9.72 24.56
N ARG A 501 -4.69 -9.17 25.60
CA ARG A 501 -3.24 -9.20 25.78
C ARG A 501 -2.95 -9.84 27.11
N ASP A 502 -2.17 -10.91 27.08
CA ASP A 502 -1.83 -11.66 28.27
C ASP A 502 -1.04 -10.79 29.27
N PRO A 503 -1.56 -10.53 30.48
CA PRO A 503 -0.81 -9.84 31.51
C PRO A 503 0.30 -10.72 32.11
N ASP A 504 0.13 -12.05 32.07
CA ASP A 504 0.87 -13.05 32.84
C ASP A 504 1.61 -14.04 31.92
N GLY A 505 2.36 -13.48 30.97
CA GLY A 505 3.25 -14.21 30.05
C GLY A 505 4.71 -14.26 30.51
N ASP A 506 5.56 -14.79 29.63
CA ASP A 506 6.98 -15.03 29.90
C ASP A 506 7.73 -13.73 30.28
N THR A 507 8.63 -13.84 31.25
CA THR A 507 9.41 -12.69 31.76
C THR A 507 10.65 -12.46 30.91
N CYS A 508 11.04 -11.20 30.79
CA CYS A 508 12.30 -10.80 30.17
C CYS A 508 13.26 -10.32 31.25
N GLN A 509 14.56 -10.65 31.11
CA GLN A 509 15.62 -10.20 32.01
C GLN A 509 15.96 -8.71 31.88
N TYR A 510 15.51 -8.06 30.80
CA TYR A 510 15.65 -6.62 30.59
C TYR A 510 14.32 -5.91 30.90
N GLY A 511 14.33 -4.58 30.95
CA GLY A 511 13.10 -3.80 31.09
C GLY A 511 12.08 -4.16 30.00
N GLU A 512 10.78 -4.11 30.30
CA GLU A 512 9.74 -4.65 29.40
C GLU A 512 9.68 -3.97 28.02
N ASP A 513 10.19 -2.75 27.89
CA ASP A 513 10.26 -2.00 26.62
C ASP A 513 11.59 -2.19 25.89
N ASP A 514 12.49 -3.03 26.42
CA ASP A 514 13.77 -3.34 25.79
C ASP A 514 13.56 -4.25 24.57
N ARG A 515 14.14 -3.86 23.43
CA ARG A 515 13.98 -4.58 22.17
C ARG A 515 14.49 -6.00 22.20
N ARG A 516 15.43 -6.32 23.10
CA ARG A 516 15.93 -7.69 23.32
C ARG A 516 14.83 -8.62 23.81
N CYS A 517 13.81 -8.08 24.49
CA CYS A 517 12.65 -8.83 24.95
C CYS A 517 11.67 -9.22 23.83
N MET A 518 11.76 -8.59 22.64
CA MET A 518 10.83 -8.85 21.55
C MET A 518 10.85 -10.32 21.13
N SER A 519 12.01 -10.97 21.12
CA SER A 519 12.10 -12.39 20.80
C SER A 519 11.35 -13.24 21.83
N ILE A 520 11.51 -12.96 23.12
CA ILE A 520 10.84 -13.68 24.21
C ILE A 520 9.32 -13.52 24.07
N TYR A 521 8.84 -12.29 24.00
CA TYR A 521 7.41 -11.99 23.87
C TYR A 521 6.80 -12.53 22.57
N LYS A 522 7.55 -12.50 21.46
CA LYS A 522 7.09 -13.03 20.19
C LYS A 522 6.94 -14.55 20.19
N HIS A 523 7.75 -15.24 21.00
CA HIS A 523 7.72 -16.69 21.11
C HIS A 523 6.91 -17.21 22.30
N GLY A 524 6.51 -16.32 23.20
CA GLY A 524 5.76 -16.69 24.40
C GLY A 524 4.40 -17.27 24.09
N LYS A 525 3.93 -18.12 25.01
CA LYS A 525 2.59 -18.70 24.99
C LYS A 525 1.60 -17.81 25.70
N ILE A 526 0.33 -17.93 25.31
CA ILE A 526 -0.77 -17.09 25.73
C ILE A 526 -1.50 -17.77 26.90
N GLY A 527 -1.56 -17.12 28.05
CA GLY A 527 -2.41 -17.51 29.17
C GLY A 527 -3.90 -17.38 28.84
N HIS A 528 -4.76 -17.67 29.82
CA HIS A 528 -6.19 -17.42 29.68
C HIS A 528 -6.75 -16.89 30.99
N ASN A 529 -7.79 -16.07 30.88
CA ASN A 529 -8.58 -15.61 32.01
C ASN A 529 -10.02 -16.07 31.78
N GLU A 530 -10.46 -17.08 32.54
CA GLU A 530 -11.74 -17.73 32.32
C GLU A 530 -12.93 -16.77 32.38
N THR A 531 -13.01 -15.94 33.42
CA THR A 531 -14.10 -14.97 33.60
C THR A 531 -14.14 -13.96 32.46
N TYR A 532 -12.98 -13.42 32.07
CA TYR A 532 -12.91 -12.46 30.97
C TYR A 532 -13.28 -13.11 29.63
N PHE A 533 -12.74 -14.29 29.33
CA PHE A 533 -12.96 -14.98 28.05
C PHE A 533 -14.44 -15.37 27.92
N ALA A 534 -15.06 -15.86 28.99
CA ALA A 534 -16.48 -16.18 29.01
C ALA A 534 -17.35 -14.93 28.78
N GLY A 535 -17.07 -13.84 29.50
CA GLY A 535 -17.80 -12.58 29.36
C GLY A 535 -17.67 -11.96 27.96
N TRP A 536 -16.44 -11.92 27.42
CA TRP A 536 -16.18 -11.37 26.09
C TRP A 536 -16.84 -12.22 25.00
N THR A 537 -16.76 -13.55 25.09
CA THR A 537 -17.39 -14.47 24.15
C THR A 537 -18.90 -14.32 24.12
N ARG A 538 -19.54 -14.27 25.30
CA ARG A 538 -20.99 -14.06 25.41
C ARG A 538 -21.43 -12.78 24.70
N ASN A 539 -20.78 -11.66 25.00
CA ASN A 539 -21.10 -10.37 24.39
C ASN A 539 -20.98 -10.42 22.86
N VAL A 540 -19.91 -11.03 22.33
CA VAL A 540 -19.70 -11.13 20.88
C VAL A 540 -20.74 -12.05 20.22
N ILE A 541 -21.10 -13.17 20.85
CA ILE A 541 -22.16 -14.07 20.33
C ILE A 541 -23.51 -13.36 20.32
N ASP A 542 -23.88 -12.66 21.39
CA ASP A 542 -25.14 -11.93 21.50
C ASP A 542 -25.25 -10.80 20.46
N GLU A 543 -24.17 -10.06 20.23
CA GLU A 543 -24.11 -9.05 19.17
C GLU A 543 -24.28 -9.67 17.77
N VAL A 544 -23.62 -10.81 17.49
CA VAL A 544 -23.75 -11.50 16.20
C VAL A 544 -25.15 -12.07 16.00
N LYS A 545 -25.75 -12.63 17.06
CA LYS A 545 -27.13 -13.11 17.07
C LYS A 545 -28.10 -11.99 16.71
N THR A 546 -28.02 -10.87 17.43
CA THR A 546 -28.89 -9.69 17.22
C THR A 546 -28.78 -9.19 15.78
N ARG A 547 -27.56 -8.99 15.28
CA ARG A 547 -27.32 -8.55 13.91
C ARG A 547 -27.89 -9.52 12.87
N LYS A 548 -27.70 -10.82 13.02
CA LYS A 548 -28.23 -11.81 12.07
C LYS A 548 -29.75 -11.82 12.03
N MET A 549 -30.41 -11.57 13.18
CA MET A 549 -31.85 -11.41 13.26
C MET A 549 -32.32 -10.15 12.52
N GLU A 550 -31.57 -9.05 12.61
CA GLU A 550 -31.85 -7.80 11.86
C GLU A 550 -31.64 -7.99 10.35
N GLU A 551 -30.51 -8.56 9.94
CA GLU A 551 -30.20 -8.85 8.53
C GLU A 551 -31.23 -9.79 7.89
N ALA A 552 -31.78 -10.74 8.66
CA ALA A 552 -32.85 -11.62 8.19
C ALA A 552 -34.17 -10.87 7.91
N LYS A 553 -34.45 -9.80 8.65
CA LYS A 553 -35.65 -8.96 8.44
C LYS A 553 -35.52 -8.07 7.20
N MET A 554 -34.30 -7.70 6.82
CA MET A 554 -34.05 -6.73 5.75
C MET A 554 -33.99 -7.32 4.33
N ALA A 555 -34.08 -8.66 4.17
CA ALA A 555 -34.05 -9.36 2.88
C ALA A 555 -33.02 -8.81 1.87
N ILE A 556 -31.82 -8.45 2.35
CA ILE A 556 -30.79 -7.84 1.50
C ILE A 556 -30.24 -8.92 0.58
N PRO A 557 -30.32 -8.77 -0.76
CA PRO A 557 -29.69 -9.69 -1.69
C PRO A 557 -28.19 -9.72 -1.42
N ASN A 558 -27.63 -10.92 -1.28
CA ASN A 558 -26.18 -11.06 -1.28
C ASN A 558 -25.70 -10.59 -2.66
N SER A 559 -24.95 -9.48 -2.69
CA SER A 559 -24.27 -9.03 -3.90
C SER A 559 -23.49 -10.20 -4.48
N ASN A 560 -23.68 -10.47 -5.79
CA ASN A 560 -22.86 -11.42 -6.54
C ASN A 560 -21.43 -10.88 -6.60
N GLY A 561 -20.65 -11.08 -5.53
CA GLY A 561 -19.27 -10.64 -5.37
C GLY A 561 -18.27 -11.38 -6.26
N CYS A 562 -18.74 -11.96 -7.35
CA CYS A 562 -17.97 -12.80 -8.27
C CYS A 562 -17.81 -12.14 -9.64
N SER A 563 -18.13 -10.86 -9.80
CA SER A 563 -17.90 -10.11 -11.04
C SER A 563 -16.45 -10.32 -11.51
N CYS A 564 -16.26 -10.73 -12.77
CA CYS A 564 -15.08 -11.41 -13.33
C CYS A 564 -15.21 -12.94 -13.46
N ILE A 565 -16.38 -13.46 -13.87
CA ILE A 565 -16.56 -14.85 -14.31
C ILE A 565 -16.06 -15.02 -15.73
#